data_AF-A0A819ZTX8-F1
#
_entry.id   AF-A0A819ZTX8-F1
#
_cell.length_a   1.000
_cell.length_b   1.000
_cell.length_c   1.000
_cell.angle_alpha   90.00
_cell.angle_beta   90.00
_cell.angle_gamma   90.00
#
_symmetry.space_group_name_H-M   'P 1'
#
loop_
_entity.id
_entity.type
_entity.pdbx_description
1 polymer ?
#
loop_
_entity_poly.entity_id
_entity_poly.type
_entity_poly.pdbx_seq_one_letter_code
_entity_poly.pdbx_strand_id
1 'polypeptide(L)'
;MVESFPKTKIIEGIAIPDFWDAEIFRSALNYKAQSDDIFLVVYPKSGTTWMQVILYTLMNDGKAFDNSMAEYFACTPFLELVGGRGMKNMHRPCVIKTHLPF
;
A
#
# COMPACT_ATOMS: atom_id res chain seq x y z
N MET A 1 -28.76 -18.99 -11.13
CA MET A 1 -27.91 -18.91 -9.94
C MET A 1 -26.70 -18.08 -10.33
N VAL A 2 -26.49 -16.93 -9.69
CA VAL A 2 -25.23 -16.17 -9.86
C VAL A 2 -24.20 -16.86 -8.98
N GLU A 3 -23.15 -17.41 -9.57
CA GLU A 3 -22.04 -17.99 -8.80
C GLU A 3 -21.44 -16.87 -7.93
N SER A 4 -21.42 -17.06 -6.62
CA SER A 4 -20.77 -16.10 -5.74
C SER A 4 -19.26 -16.28 -5.86
N PHE A 5 -18.56 -15.30 -6.42
CA PHE A 5 -17.11 -15.26 -6.39
C PHE A 5 -16.61 -15.42 -4.95
N PRO A 6 -15.57 -16.24 -4.70
CA PRO A 6 -14.96 -16.28 -3.38
C PRO A 6 -14.51 -14.87 -3.03
N LYS A 7 -14.94 -14.38 -1.86
CA LYS A 7 -14.63 -12.99 -1.44
C LYS A 7 -13.16 -12.81 -1.08
N THR A 8 -12.51 -13.91 -0.70
CA THR A 8 -11.14 -13.94 -0.18
C THR A 8 -10.42 -15.21 -0.60
N LYS A 9 -9.09 -15.12 -0.72
CA LYS A 9 -8.18 -16.26 -0.86
C LYS A 9 -7.06 -16.16 0.16
N ILE A 10 -6.38 -17.27 0.45
CA ILE A 10 -5.28 -17.34 1.41
C ILE A 10 -3.95 -17.46 0.66
N ILE A 11 -3.00 -16.60 0.98
CA ILE A 11 -1.62 -16.63 0.46
C ILE A 11 -0.66 -16.50 1.64
N GLU A 12 0.27 -17.44 1.80
CA GLU A 12 1.23 -17.48 2.93
C GLU A 12 0.56 -17.32 4.31
N GLY A 13 -0.63 -17.91 4.48
CA GLY A 13 -1.42 -17.83 5.72
C GLY A 13 -2.22 -16.54 5.90
N ILE A 14 -2.16 -15.58 4.97
CA ILE A 14 -2.87 -14.31 5.04
C ILE A 14 -4.09 -14.33 4.13
N ALA A 15 -5.26 -13.97 4.68
CA ALA A 15 -6.48 -13.81 3.91
C ALA A 15 -6.50 -12.45 3.19
N ILE A 16 -6.61 -12.47 1.86
CA ILE A 16 -6.66 -11.28 1.01
C ILE A 16 -7.87 -11.32 0.08
N PRO A 17 -8.32 -10.17 -0.49
CA PRO A 17 -9.36 -10.17 -1.50
C PRO A 17 -9.00 -11.05 -2.71
N ASP A 18 -9.97 -11.80 -3.22
CA ASP A 18 -9.72 -12.79 -4.28
C ASP A 18 -9.20 -12.17 -5.58
N PHE A 19 -9.62 -10.93 -5.87
CA PHE A 19 -9.21 -10.19 -7.07
C PHE A 19 -7.78 -9.62 -7.01
N TRP A 20 -7.07 -9.73 -5.88
CA TRP A 20 -5.67 -9.29 -5.80
C TRP A 20 -4.75 -10.24 -6.57
N ASP A 21 -3.75 -9.71 -7.25
CA ASP A 21 -2.76 -10.55 -7.93
C ASP A 21 -1.85 -11.25 -6.90
N ALA A 22 -1.78 -12.58 -6.98
CA ALA A 22 -1.03 -13.41 -6.03
C ALA A 22 0.49 -13.17 -6.11
N GLU A 23 1.02 -12.93 -7.31
CA GLU A 23 2.45 -12.71 -7.52
C GLU A 23 2.88 -11.31 -7.10
N ILE A 24 2.00 -10.31 -7.28
CA ILE A 24 2.22 -8.97 -6.72
C ILE A 24 2.23 -9.03 -5.19
N PHE A 25 1.25 -9.72 -4.60
CA PHE A 25 1.17 -9.88 -3.15
C PHE A 25 2.39 -10.64 -2.59
N ARG A 26 2.80 -11.77 -3.18
CA ARG A 26 4.05 -12.46 -2.79
C ARG A 26 5.28 -11.58 -2.96
N SER A 27 5.32 -10.77 -4.01
CA SER A 27 6.39 -9.79 -4.19
C SER A 27 6.39 -8.72 -3.10
N ALA A 28 5.23 -8.34 -2.56
CA ALA A 28 5.10 -7.42 -1.42
C ALA A 28 5.68 -8.03 -0.15
N LEU A 29 5.34 -9.29 0.16
CA LEU A 29 5.86 -10.01 1.33
C LEU A 29 7.39 -10.15 1.31
N ASN A 30 7.99 -10.20 0.13
CA ASN A 30 9.44 -10.30 -0.05
C ASN A 30 10.14 -8.94 -0.19
N TYR A 31 9.42 -7.81 -0.04
CA TYR A 31 10.01 -6.49 -0.13
C TYR A 31 11.11 -6.30 0.92
N LYS A 32 12.22 -5.68 0.51
CA LYS A 32 13.33 -5.32 1.39
C LYS A 32 13.30 -3.82 1.61
N ALA A 33 12.98 -3.43 2.83
CA ALA A 33 12.94 -2.03 3.25
C ALA A 33 14.27 -1.33 2.95
N GLN A 34 14.16 -0.10 2.47
CA GLN A 34 15.29 0.82 2.27
C GLN A 34 15.43 1.74 3.48
N SER A 35 16.58 2.40 3.60
CA SER A 35 16.90 3.25 4.77
C SER A 35 16.03 4.50 4.88
N ASP A 36 15.42 4.93 3.78
CA ASP A 36 14.58 6.13 3.65
C ASP A 36 13.09 5.80 3.49
N ASP A 37 12.71 4.52 3.63
CA ASP A 37 11.31 4.10 3.60
C ASP A 37 10.59 4.50 4.90
N ILE A 38 9.40 5.09 4.75
CA ILE A 38 8.51 5.40 5.88
C ILE A 38 7.26 4.53 5.76
N PHE A 39 7.02 3.67 6.75
CA PHE A 39 5.88 2.76 6.74
C PHE A 39 4.70 3.30 7.55
N LEU A 40 3.52 3.34 6.93
CA LEU A 40 2.23 3.47 7.58
C LEU A 40 1.60 2.07 7.71
N VAL A 41 1.82 1.43 8.85
CA VAL A 41 1.25 0.11 9.18
C VAL A 41 -0.04 0.32 9.96
N VAL A 42 -1.18 0.00 9.36
CA VAL A 42 -2.50 0.23 9.97
C VAL A 42 -3.47 -0.88 9.62
N TYR A 43 -4.38 -1.22 10.53
CA TYR A 43 -5.47 -2.16 10.20
C TYR A 43 -6.44 -1.54 9.17
N PRO A 44 -7.01 -2.33 8.24
CA PRO A 44 -7.96 -1.82 7.26
C PRO A 44 -9.10 -1.02 7.90
N LYS A 45 -9.42 0.13 7.29
CA LYS A 45 -10.50 1.06 7.71
C LYS A 45 -10.26 1.83 9.01
N SER A 46 -9.08 1.76 9.62
CA SER A 46 -8.73 2.51 10.83
C SER A 46 -8.16 3.91 10.57
N GLY A 47 -8.62 4.61 9.52
CA GLY A 47 -8.17 5.98 9.22
C GLY A 47 -6.95 6.11 8.31
N THR A 48 -6.67 5.11 7.46
CA THR A 48 -5.50 5.08 6.58
C THR A 48 -5.36 6.33 5.70
N THR A 49 -6.43 6.74 5.02
CA THR A 49 -6.42 7.92 4.16
C THR A 49 -6.07 9.19 4.94
N TRP A 50 -6.60 9.34 6.17
CA TRP A 50 -6.31 10.49 7.01
C TRP A 50 -4.83 10.55 7.39
N MET A 51 -4.25 9.41 7.79
CA MET A 51 -2.83 9.31 8.11
C MET A 51 -1.92 9.54 6.88
N GLN A 52 -2.30 9.02 5.70
CA GLN A 52 -1.55 9.25 4.46
C GLN A 52 -1.47 10.76 4.13
N VAL A 53 -2.59 11.49 4.29
CA VAL A 53 -2.62 12.96 4.08
C VAL A 53 -1.75 13.70 5.08
N ILE A 54 -1.84 13.37 6.37
CA ILE A 54 -1.02 14.02 7.42
C ILE A 54 0.47 13.80 7.13
N LEU A 55 0.89 12.55 6.88
CA LEU A 55 2.29 12.22 6.65
C LEU A 55 2.82 12.85 5.36
N TYR A 56 2.04 12.81 4.27
CA TYR A 56 2.41 13.50 3.03
C TYR A 56 2.62 15.00 3.27
N THR A 57 1.70 15.65 3.97
CA THR A 57 1.76 17.09 4.25
C THR A 57 3.02 17.44 5.05
N LEU A 58 3.35 16.63 6.06
CA LEU A 58 4.57 16.80 6.87
C LEU A 58 5.84 16.64 6.04
N MET A 59 5.87 15.69 5.10
CA MET A 59 7.03 15.41 4.26
C MET A 59 7.22 16.41 3.12
N ASN A 60 6.20 17.20 2.78
CA ASN A 60 6.20 18.14 1.66
C ASN A 60 6.04 19.60 2.12
N ASP A 61 6.59 19.96 3.28
CA ASP A 61 6.60 21.32 3.82
C ASP A 61 5.21 21.97 3.92
N GLY A 62 4.20 21.19 4.32
CA GLY A 62 2.83 21.68 4.48
C GLY A 62 2.01 21.72 3.18
N LYS A 63 2.55 21.24 2.05
CA LYS A 63 1.81 21.18 0.78
C LYS A 63 0.74 20.09 0.81
N ALA A 64 -0.42 20.41 0.24
CA ALA A 64 -1.47 19.44 -0.03
C ALA A 64 -1.21 18.71 -1.35
N PHE A 65 -1.85 17.55 -1.53
CA PHE A 65 -1.90 16.88 -2.83
C PHE A 65 -2.51 17.80 -3.89
N ASP A 66 -2.06 17.66 -5.13
CA ASP A 66 -2.54 18.42 -6.31
C ASP A 66 -3.94 18.01 -6.81
N ASN A 67 -4.69 17.26 -6.00
CA ASN A 67 -5.95 16.58 -6.31
C ASN A 67 -5.85 15.51 -7.41
N SER A 68 -4.65 15.08 -7.79
CA SER A 68 -4.44 13.95 -8.71
C SER A 68 -4.37 12.63 -7.94
N MET A 69 -5.18 11.67 -8.40
CA MET A 69 -5.04 10.29 -7.94
C MET A 69 -3.65 9.71 -8.29
N ALA A 70 -3.06 10.15 -9.41
CA ALA A 70 -1.74 9.67 -9.82
C ALA A 70 -0.66 10.11 -8.83
N GLU A 71 -0.69 11.37 -8.38
CA GLU A 71 0.24 11.85 -7.35
C GLU A 71 0.00 11.10 -6.03
N TYR A 72 -1.26 10.98 -5.60
CA TYR A 72 -1.61 10.29 -4.36
C TYR A 72 -1.04 8.86 -4.30
N PHE A 73 -1.23 8.07 -5.36
CA PHE A 73 -0.72 6.70 -5.42
C PHE A 73 0.79 6.61 -5.59
N ALA A 74 1.42 7.59 -6.25
CA ALA A 74 2.87 7.64 -6.41
C ALA A 74 3.59 8.01 -5.10
N CYS A 75 3.02 8.93 -4.31
CA CYS A 75 3.62 9.42 -3.08
C CYS A 75 3.23 8.60 -1.85
N THR A 76 2.13 7.86 -1.90
CA THR A 76 1.65 7.03 -0.79
C THR A 76 1.29 5.60 -1.22
N PRO A 77 2.26 4.84 -1.77
CA PRO A 77 2.00 3.55 -2.41
C PRO A 77 1.46 2.52 -1.41
N PHE A 78 0.54 1.67 -1.88
CA PHE A 78 0.04 0.53 -1.11
C PHE A 78 0.86 -0.71 -1.46
N LEU A 79 1.71 -1.15 -0.53
CA LEU A 79 2.73 -2.17 -0.77
C LEU A 79 2.15 -3.46 -1.38
N GLU A 80 1.01 -3.92 -0.89
CA GLU A 80 0.34 -5.15 -1.32
C GLU A 80 -0.21 -5.09 -2.75
N LEU A 81 -0.53 -3.89 -3.26
CA LEU A 81 -1.04 -3.69 -4.63
C LEU A 81 0.06 -3.32 -5.62
N VAL A 82 1.15 -2.73 -5.13
CA VAL A 82 2.30 -2.35 -5.96
C VAL A 82 3.30 -3.50 -6.07
N GLY A 83 3.42 -4.29 -5.01
CA GLY A 83 4.43 -5.34 -4.86
C GLY A 83 5.84 -4.78 -4.66
N GLY A 84 6.72 -5.58 -4.05
CA GLY A 84 8.11 -5.16 -3.83
C GLY A 84 8.89 -4.85 -5.11
N ARG A 85 8.50 -5.42 -6.27
CA ARG A 85 9.06 -5.06 -7.57
C ARG A 85 8.63 -3.66 -8.02
N GLY A 86 7.35 -3.31 -7.86
CA GLY A 86 6.84 -1.97 -8.23
C GLY A 86 7.42 -0.88 -7.33
N MET A 87 7.68 -1.19 -6.06
CA MET A 87 8.30 -0.26 -5.11
C MET A 87 9.69 0.23 -5.52
N LYS A 88 10.40 -0.48 -6.43
CA LYS A 88 11.70 -0.03 -6.94
C LYS A 88 11.61 1.26 -7.75
N ASN A 89 10.46 1.52 -8.37
CA ASN A 89 10.24 2.67 -9.24
C ASN A 89 9.49 3.81 -8.54
N MET A 90 9.20 3.68 -7.25
CA MET A 90 8.51 4.72 -6.49
C MET A 90 9.46 5.87 -6.13
N HIS A 91 8.94 7.10 -6.17
CA HIS A 91 9.67 8.27 -5.71
C HIS A 91 9.97 8.15 -4.20
N ARG A 92 11.13 8.64 -3.78
CA ARG A 92 11.54 8.66 -2.38
C ARG A 92 11.85 10.09 -1.91
N PRO A 93 11.56 10.42 -0.65
CA PRO A 93 10.89 9.57 0.35
C PRO A 93 9.38 9.46 0.08
N CYS A 94 8.79 8.29 0.27
CA CYS A 94 7.34 8.07 0.15
C CYS A 94 6.78 7.39 1.40
N VAL A 95 5.48 7.58 1.65
CA VAL A 95 4.75 6.96 2.75
C VAL A 95 4.18 5.63 2.26
N ILE A 96 4.91 4.55 2.53
CA ILE A 96 4.51 3.19 2.16
C ILE A 96 3.42 2.72 3.12
N LYS A 97 2.21 2.58 2.61
CA LYS A 97 1.08 2.04 3.37
C LYS A 97 1.09 0.52 3.27
N THR A 98 0.77 -0.13 4.40
CA THR A 98 0.51 -1.57 4.44
C THR A 98 -0.54 -1.93 5.50
N HIS A 99 -1.24 -3.04 5.24
CA HIS A 99 -2.19 -3.72 6.12
C HIS A 99 -1.69 -5.12 6.53
N LEU A 100 -0.44 -5.46 6.20
CA LEU A 100 0.13 -6.75 6.56
C LEU A 100 0.18 -6.92 8.10
N PRO A 101 -0.13 -8.12 8.60
CA PRO A 101 0.04 -8.45 10.01
C PRO A 101 1.54 -8.52 10.37
N PHE A 102 1.83 -8.47 11.67
CA PHE A 102 3.17 -8.61 12.25
C PHE A 102 3.68 -10.05 12.26
#